data_AF-A0A950YIH1-F1
#
_entry.id   AF-A0A950YIH1-F1
#
_cell.length_a   1.000
_cell.length_b   1.000
_cell.length_c   1.000
_cell.angle_alpha   90.00
_cell.angle_beta   90.00
_cell.angle_gamma   90.00
#
_symmetry.space_group_name_H-M   'P 1'
#
loop_
_entity.id
_entity.type
_entity.pdbx_description
1 polymer ?
#
loop_
_entity_poly.entity_id
_entity_poly.type
_entity_poly.pdbx_seq_one_letter_code
_entity_poly.pdbx_strand_id
1 'polypeptide(L)'
;MERISPPEPTPTVAEVLGFEDLPPGALASRRAVVRWSDGSEGEALRWYADEVLVCEGDLIGKTAEQLRSLHFQRDRDWLQS
;
A
#
# COMPACT_ATOMS: atom_id res chain seq x y z
N MET A 1 38.53 -3.40 -7.76
CA MET A 1 37.93 -2.97 -6.49
C MET A 1 36.56 -2.43 -6.84
N GLU A 2 35.53 -3.28 -6.77
CA GLU A 2 34.16 -2.91 -7.09
C GLU A 2 33.65 -1.95 -6.02
N ARG A 3 33.22 -0.75 -6.42
CA ARG A 3 32.58 0.18 -5.49
C ARG A 3 31.20 -0.39 -5.18
N ILE A 4 31.00 -0.85 -3.95
CA ILE A 4 29.67 -1.20 -3.46
C ILE A 4 28.91 0.12 -3.31
N SER A 5 27.97 0.38 -4.21
CA SER A 5 27.01 1.48 -4.02
C SER A 5 26.14 1.17 -2.80
N PRO A 6 25.76 2.19 -1.99
CA PRO A 6 24.81 1.98 -0.91
C PRO A 6 23.50 1.41 -1.48
N PRO A 7 22.77 0.57 -0.72
CA PRO A 7 21.47 0.08 -1.16
C PRO A 7 20.57 1.26 -1.45
N GLU A 8 19.88 1.23 -2.59
CA GLU A 8 18.92 2.26 -2.95
C GLU A 8 17.81 2.32 -1.89
N PRO A 9 17.33 3.52 -1.53
CA PRO A 9 16.27 3.66 -0.56
C PRO A 9 15.01 2.94 -1.04
N THR A 10 14.32 2.24 -0.14
CA THR A 10 13.04 1.58 -0.46
C THR A 10 12.05 2.62 -0.99
N PRO A 11 11.44 2.40 -2.16
CA PRO A 11 10.48 3.34 -2.72
C PRO A 11 9.31 3.59 -1.77
N THR A 12 8.89 4.84 -1.70
CA THR A 12 7.70 5.25 -0.95
C THR A 12 6.60 5.67 -1.91
N VAL A 13 5.35 5.67 -1.45
CA VAL A 13 4.23 6.20 -2.25
C VAL A 13 4.41 7.70 -2.45
N ALA A 14 4.58 8.12 -3.70
CA ALA A 14 4.67 9.53 -4.09
C ALA A 14 3.29 10.12 -4.39
N GLU A 15 2.40 9.32 -4.99
CA GLU A 15 1.06 9.75 -5.42
C GLU A 15 0.11 8.56 -5.42
N VAL A 16 -1.15 8.78 -5.02
CA VAL A 16 -2.22 7.79 -5.17
C VAL A 16 -2.94 8.04 -6.49
N LEU A 17 -2.81 7.11 -7.42
CA LEU A 17 -3.41 7.20 -8.76
C LEU A 17 -4.89 6.84 -8.74
N GLY A 18 -5.30 5.99 -7.80
CA GLY A 18 -6.70 5.68 -7.62
C GLY A 18 -6.98 4.56 -6.62
N PHE A 19 -8.25 4.51 -6.25
CA PHE A 19 -8.85 3.40 -5.52
C PHE A 19 -9.80 2.65 -6.45
N GLU A 20 -9.53 1.38 -6.67
CA GLU A 20 -10.27 0.56 -7.62
C GLU A 20 -11.01 -0.55 -6.90
N ASP A 21 -12.23 -0.84 -7.38
CA ASP A 21 -12.98 -2.00 -6.94
C ASP A 21 -12.47 -3.24 -7.66
N LEU A 22 -12.36 -4.35 -6.92
CA LEU A 22 -11.93 -5.63 -7.46
C LEU A 22 -13.14 -6.50 -7.84
N PRO A 23 -12.99 -7.37 -8.84
CA PRO A 23 -14.09 -8.24 -9.26
C PRO A 23 -14.49 -9.22 -8.14
N PRO A 24 -15.77 -9.62 -8.08
CA PRO A 24 -16.21 -10.66 -7.16
C PRO A 24 -15.37 -11.93 -7.26
N GLY A 25 -15.05 -12.54 -6.12
CA GLY A 25 -14.17 -13.71 -6.02
C GLY A 25 -12.67 -13.38 -5.91
N ALA A 26 -12.29 -12.11 -6.00
CA ALA A 26 -10.96 -11.66 -5.59
C ALA A 26 -10.80 -11.79 -4.06
N LEU A 27 -9.55 -11.94 -3.62
CA LEU A 27 -9.16 -12.05 -2.21
C LEU A 27 -9.06 -10.67 -1.50
N ALA A 28 -9.86 -9.70 -1.97
CA ALA A 28 -10.01 -8.33 -1.49
C ALA A 28 -11.16 -7.69 -2.29
N SER A 29 -11.78 -6.63 -1.78
CA SER A 29 -12.82 -5.90 -2.52
C SER A 29 -12.30 -4.61 -3.17
N ARG A 30 -11.18 -4.04 -2.68
CA ARG A 30 -10.56 -2.82 -3.22
C ARG A 30 -9.05 -2.91 -3.26
N ARG A 31 -8.44 -2.11 -4.12
CA ARG A 31 -6.99 -1.86 -4.17
C ARG A 31 -6.65 -0.38 -4.34
N ALA A 32 -5.45 -0.01 -3.90
CA ALA A 32 -4.82 1.27 -4.17
C ALA A 32 -3.75 1.11 -5.25
N VAL A 33 -3.88 1.87 -6.33
CA VAL A 33 -2.86 2.00 -7.37
C VAL A 33 -2.09 3.29 -7.11
N VAL A 34 -0.76 3.22 -7.12
CA VAL A 34 0.11 4.33 -6.75
C VAL A 34 1.24 4.54 -7.76
N ARG A 35 1.81 5.74 -7.72
CA ARG A 35 3.16 6.01 -8.22
C ARG A 35 4.13 6.01 -7.04
N TRP A 36 5.19 5.23 -7.16
CA TRP A 36 6.29 5.15 -6.20
C TRP A 36 7.31 6.26 -6.45
N SER A 37 8.12 6.58 -5.46
CA SER A 37 9.16 7.63 -5.51
C SER A 37 10.28 7.35 -6.51
N ASP A 38 10.43 6.10 -6.94
CA ASP A 38 11.34 5.69 -8.02
C ASP A 38 10.72 5.87 -9.43
N GLY A 39 9.48 6.36 -9.50
CA GLY A 39 8.73 6.58 -10.74
C GLY A 39 7.96 5.37 -11.24
N SER A 40 8.10 4.20 -10.60
CA SER A 40 7.30 3.03 -10.95
C SER A 40 5.84 3.19 -10.52
N GLU A 41 4.93 2.49 -11.19
CA GLU A 41 3.51 2.47 -10.85
C GLU A 41 3.06 1.05 -10.54
N GLY A 42 2.14 0.89 -9.59
CA GLY A 42 1.61 -0.43 -9.26
C GLY A 42 0.65 -0.46 -8.08
N GLU A 43 0.22 -1.67 -7.75
CA GLU A 43 -0.61 -1.93 -6.58
C GLU A 43 0.22 -1.77 -5.30
N ALA A 44 -0.23 -0.90 -4.40
CA ALA A 44 0.41 -0.67 -3.11
C ALA A 44 -0.26 -1.44 -1.96
N LEU A 45 -1.58 -1.60 -2.05
CA LEU A 45 -2.38 -2.23 -1.02
C LEU A 45 -3.68 -2.76 -1.60
N ARG A 46 -4.18 -3.87 -1.05
CA ARG A 46 -5.54 -4.38 -1.27
C ARG A 46 -6.18 -4.74 0.06
N TRP A 47 -7.49 -4.56 0.18
CA TRP A 47 -8.23 -4.80 1.42
C TRP A 47 -9.72 -5.06 1.14
N TYR A 48 -10.44 -5.57 2.13
CA TYR A 48 -11.90 -5.61 2.12
C TYR A 48 -12.46 -4.31 2.69
N ALA A 49 -13.32 -3.64 1.94
CA ALA A 49 -13.81 -2.30 2.26
C ALA A 49 -14.79 -2.27 3.44
N ASP A 50 -15.38 -3.41 3.77
CA ASP A 50 -16.21 -3.62 4.97
C ASP A 50 -15.40 -3.92 6.23
N GLU A 51 -14.11 -4.27 6.09
CA GLU A 51 -13.20 -4.58 7.19
C GLU A 51 -12.27 -3.40 7.51
N VAL A 52 -11.69 -2.78 6.47
CA VAL A 52 -10.62 -1.80 6.62
C VAL A 52 -10.93 -0.51 5.85
N LEU A 53 -10.90 0.63 6.55
CA LEU A 53 -10.93 1.94 5.92
C LEU A 53 -9.51 2.38 5.56
N VAL A 54 -9.30 2.91 4.36
CA VAL A 54 -8.03 3.45 3.86
C VAL A 54 -8.30 4.75 3.11
N CYS A 55 -7.50 5.78 3.37
CA CYS A 55 -7.50 7.03 2.62
C CYS A 55 -6.11 7.35 2.05
N GLU A 56 -6.03 8.36 1.18
CA GLU A 56 -4.77 8.78 0.54
C GLU A 56 -3.68 9.15 1.55
N GLY A 57 -4.04 9.89 2.61
CA GLY A 57 -3.09 10.30 3.65
C GLY A 57 -2.47 9.15 4.42
N ASP A 58 -3.09 7.97 4.39
CA ASP A 58 -2.51 6.75 4.95
C ASP A 58 -1.41 6.16 4.08
N LEU A 59 -1.39 6.47 2.78
CA LEU A 59 -0.51 5.86 1.80
C LEU A 59 0.75 6.69 1.57
N ILE A 60 0.58 8.01 1.39
CA ILE A 60 1.65 8.93 1.00
C ILE A 60 2.88 8.80 1.93
N GLY A 61 4.06 8.70 1.32
CA GLY A 61 5.34 8.64 2.02
C GLY A 61 5.65 7.29 2.69
N LYS A 62 4.76 6.29 2.60
CA LYS A 62 5.02 4.96 3.16
C LYS A 62 5.67 4.02 2.16
N THR A 63 6.55 3.16 2.65
CA THR A 63 7.06 2.01 1.90
C THR A 63 6.02 0.89 1.85
N ALA A 64 6.18 -0.06 0.93
CA ALA A 64 5.33 -1.25 0.87
C ALA A 64 5.28 -2.04 2.21
N GLU A 65 6.38 -2.08 2.96
CA GLU A 65 6.43 -2.71 4.27
C GLU A 65 5.60 -1.96 5.32
N GLN A 66 5.68 -0.62 5.33
CA GLN A 66 4.87 0.20 6.24
C GLN A 66 3.38 0.11 5.91
N LEU A 67 3.02 -0.03 4.63
CA LEU A 67 1.64 -0.27 4.20
C LEU A 67 1.12 -1.62 4.66
N ARG A 68 1.93 -2.66 4.55
CA ARG A 68 1.60 -3.98 5.08
C ARG A 68 1.37 -3.93 6.60
N SER A 69 2.25 -3.25 7.34
CA SER A 69 2.10 -3.07 8.79
C SER A 69 0.84 -2.29 9.16
N LEU A 70 0.52 -1.23 8.42
CA LEU A 70 -0.73 -0.47 8.60
C LEU A 70 -1.95 -1.36 8.40
N HIS A 71 -1.97 -2.17 7.33
CA HIS A 71 -3.08 -3.07 7.05
C HIS A 71 -3.30 -4.06 8.20
N PHE A 72 -2.24 -4.72 8.67
CA PHE A 72 -2.35 -5.63 9.82
C PHE A 72 -2.86 -4.95 11.08
N GLN A 73 -2.44 -3.72 11.33
CA GLN A 73 -2.92 -2.98 12.49
C GLN A 73 -4.42 -2.68 12.38
N ARG A 74 -4.89 -2.21 11.22
CA ARG A 74 -6.31 -1.90 11.03
C ARG A 74 -7.22 -3.12 11.04
N ASP A 75 -6.77 -4.21 10.43
CA ASP A 75 -7.46 -5.49 10.46
C ASP A 75 -7.68 -5.97 11.91
N ARG A 76 -6.65 -5.87 12.74
CA ARG A 76 -6.76 -6.16 14.18
C ARG A 76 -7.71 -5.21 14.90
N ASP A 77 -7.65 -3.91 14.61
CA ASP A 77 -8.52 -2.93 15.26
C ASP A 77 -10.00 -3.17 14.93
N TRP A 78 -10.30 -3.64 13.71
CA TRP A 78 -11.64 -4.08 13.31
C TRP A 78 -12.12 -5.31 14.10
N LEU A 79 -11.26 -6.32 14.27
CA LEU A 79 -11.58 -7.53 15.05
C LEU A 79 -11.87 -7.26 16.54
N GLN A 80 -11.50 -6.09 17.05
CA GLN A 80 -11.71 -5.68 18.45
C GLN A 80 -12.91 -4.75 18.65
N SER A 81 -13.64 -4.39 17.57
CA SER A 81 -14.75 -3.43 17.60
C SER A 81 -16.13 -4.07 17.69
#